data_AF-A0A7J8LSS4-F1
#
_entry.id   AF-A0A7J8LSS4-F1
#
_cell.length_a   1.000
_cell.length_b   1.000
_cell.length_c   1.000
_cell.angle_alpha   90.00
_cell.angle_beta   90.00
_cell.angle_gamma   90.00
#
_symmetry.space_group_name_H-M   'P 1'
#
loop_
_entity.id
_entity.type
_entity.pdbx_description
1 polymer ?
#
loop_
_entity_poly.entity_id
_entity_poly.type
_entity_poly.pdbx_seq_one_letter_code
_entity_poly.pdbx_strand_id
1 'polypeptide(L)'
;MGHPVEKRDLYDADHGKKVLSMAPGLERLNILPFRVAAYDKTQGKMAFFDPSRAQDFLFISGTKMRTLAKNKENPPPGFMCPGGWEVLVEYYASLTPSDNDRIPQPVAA
;
A
#
# COMPACT_ATOMS: atom_id res chain seq x y z
N MET A 1 0.48 10.89 1.01
CA MET A 1 0.39 12.08 0.14
C MET A 1 1.67 12.84 0.32
N GLY A 2 2.32 13.28 -0.77
CA GLY A 2 3.56 14.05 -0.66
C GLY A 2 3.29 15.48 -0.20
N HIS A 3 4.21 16.05 0.58
CA HIS A 3 4.20 17.47 0.89
C HIS A 3 4.38 18.28 -0.42
N PRO A 4 3.63 19.38 -0.64
CA PRO A 4 3.64 20.10 -1.92
C PRO A 4 4.98 20.73 -2.28
N VAL A 5 5.84 20.99 -1.28
CA VAL A 5 7.14 21.67 -1.47
C VAL A 5 8.33 20.79 -1.06
N GLU A 6 8.13 19.87 -0.12
CA GLU A 6 9.23 19.13 0.50
C GLU A 6 9.14 17.65 0.12
N LYS A 7 10.28 16.96 0.10
CA LYS A 7 10.31 15.52 -0.19
C LYS A 7 10.02 14.68 1.06
N ARG A 8 8.83 14.86 1.63
CA ARG A 8 8.32 14.09 2.78
C ARG A 8 6.83 13.85 2.65
N ASP A 9 6.28 13.05 3.57
CA ASP A 9 4.85 12.91 3.70
C ASP A 9 4.20 14.21 4.19
N LEU A 10 2.98 14.45 3.70
CA LEU A 10 2.16 15.61 4.03
C LEU A 10 1.77 15.62 5.51
N TYR A 11 1.60 14.44 6.10
CA TYR A 11 1.23 14.26 7.50
C TYR A 11 2.17 13.27 8.18
N ASP A 12 2.32 13.41 9.49
CA ASP A 12 2.92 12.37 10.33
C ASP A 12 2.04 11.11 10.32
N ALA A 13 2.66 9.95 10.14
CA ALA A 13 1.97 8.66 10.04
C ALA A 13 1.16 8.30 11.30
N ASP A 14 1.52 8.86 12.45
CA ASP A 14 0.87 8.60 13.74
C ASP A 14 -0.29 9.54 14.05
N HIS A 15 -0.48 10.62 13.27
CA HIS A 15 -1.56 11.56 13.54
C HIS A 15 -2.94 10.94 13.38
N GLY A 16 -3.16 10.12 12.35
CA GLY A 16 -4.47 9.51 12.09
C GLY A 16 -4.99 8.70 13.29
N LYS A 17 -4.16 7.80 13.83
CA LYS A 17 -4.53 6.97 14.99
C LYS A 17 -4.76 7.81 16.26
N LYS A 18 -3.91 8.83 16.49
CA LYS A 18 -4.03 9.72 17.67
C LYS A 18 -5.30 10.57 17.61
N VAL A 19 -5.54 11.23 16.48
CA VAL A 19 -6.70 12.12 16.30
C VAL A 19 -8.00 11.33 16.39
N LEU A 20 -8.10 10.15 15.74
CA LEU A 20 -9.30 9.31 15.84
C LEU A 20 -9.62 8.88 17.28
N SER A 21 -8.59 8.60 18.08
CA SER A 21 -8.79 8.20 19.49
C SER A 21 -9.29 9.33 20.39
N MET A 22 -9.15 10.60 19.97
CA MET A 22 -9.54 11.79 20.72
C MET A 22 -10.72 12.54 20.07
N ALA A 23 -11.27 12.00 18.97
CA ALA A 23 -12.30 12.69 18.20
C ALA A 23 -13.63 12.69 18.96
N PRO A 24 -14.24 13.86 19.19
CA PRO A 24 -15.55 13.95 19.84
C PRO A 24 -16.62 13.30 18.96
N GLY A 25 -17.57 12.58 19.57
CA GLY A 25 -18.63 11.85 18.87
C GLY A 25 -18.28 10.40 18.49
N LEU A 26 -17.05 9.93 18.76
CA LEU A 26 -16.64 8.54 18.55
C LEU A 26 -16.55 7.72 19.85
N GLU A 27 -17.11 8.20 20.97
CA GLU A 27 -16.95 7.59 22.29
C GLU A 27 -17.56 6.19 22.40
N ARG A 28 -18.53 5.87 21.54
CA ARG A 28 -19.19 4.56 21.50
C ARG A 28 -18.48 3.54 20.61
N LEU A 29 -17.42 3.94 19.91
CA LEU A 29 -16.64 3.07 19.03
C LEU A 29 -15.29 2.75 19.67
N ASN A 30 -14.93 1.47 19.68
CA ASN A 30 -13.59 1.07 20.12
C ASN A 30 -12.60 1.12 18.95
N ILE A 31 -11.67 2.07 18.98
CA ILE A 31 -10.64 2.23 17.95
C ILE A 31 -9.48 1.28 18.25
N LEU A 32 -9.14 0.40 17.29
CA LEU A 32 -8.02 -0.54 17.40
C LEU A 32 -6.84 -0.06 16.54
N PRO A 33 -5.84 0.64 17.12
CA PRO A 33 -4.69 1.12 16.38
C PRO A 33 -3.70 -0.02 16.10
N PHE A 34 -3.19 -0.08 14.87
CA PHE A 34 -2.13 -1.01 14.47
C PHE A 34 -0.84 -0.27 14.15
N ARG A 35 0.28 -0.97 14.26
CA ARG A 35 1.58 -0.50 13.77
C ARG A 35 1.72 -0.85 12.28
N VAL A 36 2.69 -0.23 11.61
CA VAL A 36 3.00 -0.53 10.21
C VAL A 36 3.32 -2.01 10.05
N ALA A 37 2.71 -2.66 9.07
CA ALA A 37 3.06 -4.01 8.65
C ALA A 37 3.84 -3.96 7.33
N ALA A 38 4.89 -4.78 7.25
CA ALA A 38 5.75 -4.89 6.07
C ALA A 38 6.09 -6.36 5.84
N TYR A 39 6.64 -6.68 4.66
CA TYR A 39 7.00 -8.06 4.34
C TYR A 39 8.29 -8.43 5.08
N ASP A 40 8.22 -9.35 6.03
CA ASP A 40 9.38 -9.86 6.75
C ASP A 40 10.05 -10.95 5.91
N LYS A 41 11.25 -10.65 5.40
CA LYS A 41 12.02 -11.55 4.54
C LYS A 41 12.47 -12.81 5.27
N THR A 42 12.64 -12.75 6.59
CA THR A 42 13.07 -13.90 7.39
C THR A 42 11.93 -14.91 7.59
N GLN A 43 10.68 -14.43 7.61
CA GLN A 43 9.49 -15.25 7.81
C GLN A 43 8.72 -15.54 6.51
N GLY A 44 9.04 -14.84 5.42
CA GLY A 44 8.35 -15.00 4.14
C GLY A 44 6.89 -14.57 4.15
N LYS A 45 6.50 -13.62 5.02
CA LYS A 45 5.11 -13.17 5.18
C LYS A 45 5.01 -11.75 5.71
N MET A 46 3.80 -11.19 5.69
CA MET A 46 3.51 -9.90 6.32
C MET A 46 3.60 -9.99 7.85
N ALA A 47 4.32 -9.05 8.47
CA ALA A 47 4.44 -8.92 9.92
C ALA A 47 4.53 -7.45 10.34
N PHE A 48 4.31 -7.15 11.62
CA PHE A 48 4.52 -5.80 12.15
C PHE A 48 5.99 -5.42 12.07
N PHE A 49 6.25 -4.22 11.57
CA PHE A 49 7.59 -3.67 11.42
C PHE A 49 8.27 -3.52 12.78
N ASP A 50 9.53 -3.95 12.83
CA ASP A 50 10.39 -3.83 14.00
C ASP A 50 11.62 -2.97 13.63
N PRO A 51 11.74 -1.75 14.19
CA PRO A 51 12.84 -0.84 13.89
C PRO A 51 14.23 -1.41 14.22
N SER A 52 14.33 -2.33 15.20
CA SER A 52 15.62 -2.93 15.60
C SER A 52 16.23 -3.82 14.53
N ARG A 53 15.41 -4.32 13.61
CA ARG A 53 15.76 -5.22 12.51
C ARG A 53 15.14 -4.74 11.20
N ALA A 54 15.18 -3.42 10.98
CA ALA A 54 14.56 -2.77 9.83
C ALA A 54 15.00 -3.34 8.48
N GLN A 55 16.25 -3.80 8.38
CA GLN A 55 16.82 -4.43 7.19
C GLN A 55 16.12 -5.73 6.77
N ASP A 56 15.42 -6.41 7.69
CA ASP A 56 14.71 -7.65 7.43
C ASP A 56 13.36 -7.42 6.75
N PHE A 57 12.87 -6.18 6.76
CA PHE A 57 11.59 -5.82 6.20
C PHE A 57 11.71 -5.23 4.79
N LEU A 58 10.81 -5.65 3.91
CA LEU A 58 10.66 -5.10 2.58
C LEU A 58 9.36 -4.28 2.49
N PHE A 59 9.50 -3.02 2.12
CA PHE A 59 8.38 -2.13 1.83
C PHE A 59 8.10 -2.15 0.32
N ILE A 60 6.90 -2.58 -0.04
CA ILE A 60 6.44 -2.61 -1.43
C ILE A 60 5.34 -1.57 -1.59
N SER A 61 5.72 -0.39 -2.11
CA SER A 61 4.78 0.70 -2.38
C SER A 61 3.95 0.44 -3.63
N GLY A 62 2.85 1.19 -3.81
CA GLY A 62 2.04 1.13 -5.03
C GLY A 62 2.83 1.41 -6.31
N THR A 63 3.81 2.32 -6.26
CA THR A 63 4.73 2.57 -7.37
C THR A 63 5.56 1.32 -7.69
N LYS A 64 6.07 0.62 -6.66
CA LYS A 64 6.83 -0.62 -6.86
C LYS A 64 5.95 -1.74 -7.42
N MET A 65 4.71 -1.89 -6.94
CA MET A 65 3.75 -2.85 -7.49
C MET A 65 3.50 -2.60 -8.98
N ARG A 66 3.28 -1.34 -9.37
CA ARG A 66 3.12 -0.96 -10.79
C ARG A 66 4.34 -1.34 -11.62
N THR A 67 5.55 -1.11 -11.13
CA THR A 67 6.79 -1.49 -11.84
C THR A 67 6.91 -3.00 -11.99
N LEU A 68 6.66 -3.77 -10.93
CA LEU A 68 6.69 -5.24 -10.98
C LEU A 68 5.71 -5.78 -12.02
N ALA A 69 4.45 -5.31 -11.99
CA ALA A 69 3.43 -5.72 -12.95
C ALA A 69 3.82 -5.38 -14.40
N LYS A 70 4.36 -4.16 -14.65
CA LYS A 70 4.85 -3.77 -15.98
C LYS A 70 5.98 -4.66 -16.50
N ASN A 71 6.86 -5.11 -15.61
CA ASN A 71 7.96 -6.01 -15.94
C ASN A 71 7.55 -7.49 -15.98
N LYS A 72 6.27 -7.81 -15.73
CA LYS A 72 5.77 -9.19 -15.57
C LYS A 72 6.47 -9.95 -14.43
N GLU A 73 6.90 -9.22 -13.39
CA GLU A 73 7.47 -9.74 -12.16
C GLU A 73 6.39 -9.87 -11.08
N ASN A 74 6.56 -10.84 -10.19
CA ASN A 74 5.66 -11.06 -9.06
C ASN A 74 6.26 -10.48 -7.76
N PRO A 75 5.43 -9.96 -6.83
CA PRO A 75 5.89 -9.66 -5.49
C PRO A 75 6.30 -10.96 -4.76
N PRO A 76 7.04 -10.85 -3.65
CA PRO A 76 7.41 -12.01 -2.84
C PRO A 76 6.19 -12.84 -2.41
N PRO A 77 6.30 -14.18 -2.37
CA PRO A 77 5.23 -15.04 -1.89
C PRO A 77 4.79 -14.63 -0.48
N GLY A 78 3.47 -14.53 -0.24
CA GLY A 78 2.92 -14.12 1.05
C GLY A 78 2.76 -12.61 1.24
N PHE A 79 3.16 -11.78 0.25
CA PHE A 79 2.82 -10.35 0.23
C PHE A 79 1.34 -10.11 -0.11
N MET A 80 0.83 -10.80 -1.12
CA MET A 80 -0.55 -10.73 -1.58
C MET A 80 -0.98 -12.11 -2.10
N CYS A 81 -2.28 -12.42 -2.02
CA CYS A 81 -2.78 -13.65 -2.62
C CYS A 81 -2.66 -13.62 -4.16
N PRO A 82 -2.41 -14.76 -4.82
CA PRO A 82 -2.21 -14.81 -6.27
C PRO A 82 -3.36 -14.19 -7.09
N GLY A 83 -4.62 -14.53 -6.76
CA GLY A 83 -5.78 -13.97 -7.48
C GLY A 83 -5.93 -12.45 -7.28
N GLY A 84 -5.57 -11.92 -6.10
CA GLY A 84 -5.56 -10.47 -5.89
C GLY A 84 -4.45 -9.77 -6.71
N TRP A 85 -3.32 -10.44 -6.88
CA TRP A 85 -2.23 -9.93 -7.72
C TRP A 85 -2.57 -9.94 -9.21
N GLU A 86 -3.24 -10.99 -9.71
CA GLU A 86 -3.72 -11.05 -11.11
C GLU A 86 -4.59 -9.85 -11.46
N VAL A 87 -5.55 -9.49 -10.60
CA VAL A 87 -6.40 -8.30 -10.79
C VAL A 87 -5.56 -7.02 -10.92
N LEU A 88 -4.49 -6.89 -10.13
CA LEU A 88 -3.61 -5.71 -10.22
C LEU A 88 -2.77 -5.71 -11.51
N VAL A 89 -2.31 -6.87 -11.96
CA VAL A 89 -1.58 -7.00 -13.23
C VAL A 89 -2.47 -6.58 -14.39
N GLU A 90 -3.72 -7.07 -14.43
CA GLU A 90 -4.73 -6.67 -15.44
C GLU A 90 -4.99 -5.17 -15.41
N TYR A 91 -5.20 -4.61 -14.21
CA TYR A 91 -5.38 -3.18 -14.03
C TYR A 91 -4.19 -2.37 -14.60
N TYR A 92 -2.95 -2.73 -14.24
CA TYR A 92 -1.79 -2.00 -14.72
C TYR A 92 -1.53 -2.16 -16.22
N ALA A 93 -1.88 -3.30 -16.81
CA ALA A 93 -1.86 -3.51 -18.25
C ALA A 93 -2.87 -2.62 -18.99
N SER A 94 -4.04 -2.36 -18.41
CA SER A 94 -5.02 -1.43 -18.98
C SER A 94 -4.54 0.03 -19.01
N LEU A 95 -3.60 0.40 -18.12
CA LEU A 95 -3.06 1.75 -18.00
C LEU A 95 -1.84 2.00 -18.90
N THR A 96 -1.22 0.96 -19.44
CA THR A 96 -0.22 1.14 -20.49
C THR A 96 -0.97 1.49 -21.77
N PRO A 97 -0.83 2.71 -22.32
CA PRO A 97 -1.48 3.04 -23.57
C PRO A 97 -0.91 2.09 -24.64
N SER A 98 -1.76 1.23 -25.19
CA SER A 98 -1.68 0.96 -26.62
C SER A 98 -1.83 2.30 -27.33
N ASP A 99 -1.19 2.52 -28.48
CA ASP A 99 -1.31 3.73 -29.32
C ASP A 99 -2.75 4.10 -29.76
N ASN A 100 -3.81 3.61 -29.13
CA ASN A 100 -5.20 3.92 -29.45
C ASN A 100 -6.01 4.31 -28.21
N ASP A 101 -6.43 5.57 -28.20
CA ASP A 101 -7.39 6.24 -27.33
C ASP A 101 -8.54 5.37 -26.80
N ARG A 102 -8.39 4.84 -25.58
CA ARG A 102 -9.55 4.52 -24.72
C ARG A 102 -9.27 4.89 -23.29
N ILE A 103 -9.83 6.04 -22.88
CA ILE A 103 -9.91 6.45 -21.48
C ILE A 103 -10.80 5.43 -20.74
N PRO A 104 -10.31 4.70 -19.73
CA PRO A 104 -11.14 3.82 -18.93
C PRO A 104 -12.15 4.64 -18.13
N GLN A 105 -13.44 4.34 -18.28
CA GLN A 105 -14.49 4.97 -17.47
C GLN A 105 -14.42 4.44 -16.02
N PRO A 106 -14.62 5.31 -15.01
CA PRO A 106 -14.71 4.88 -13.62
C PRO A 106 -15.96 4.01 -13.44
N VAL A 107 -15.78 2.83 -12.85
CA VAL A 107 -16.89 1.96 -12.45
C VAL A 107 -17.67 2.68 -11.36
N ALA A 108 -18.92 3.04 -11.65
CA ALA A 108 -19.83 3.65 -10.69
C ALA A 108 -20.18 2.63 -9.59
N ALA A 109 -20.18 3.10 -8.34
CA ALA A 109 -20.64 2.36 -7.16
C ALA A 109 -22.17 2.33 -7.07
#